data_AF-A0A453JGU3-F1
#
_entry.id   AF-A0A453JGU3-F1
#
_cell.length_a   1.000
_cell.length_b   1.000
_cell.length_c   1.000
_cell.angle_alpha   90.00
_cell.angle_beta   90.00
_cell.angle_gamma   90.00
#
_symmetry.space_group_name_H-M   'P 1'
#
loop_
_entity.id
_entity.type
_entity.pdbx_description
1 polymer ?
#
loop_
_entity_poly.entity_id
_entity_poly.type
_entity_poly.pdbx_seq_one_letter_code
_entity_poly.pdbx_strand_id
1 'polypeptide(L)'
;MLASRSRCWLQLGDGQKALEDATRCKRRCPEWAEARLRRGQALMLLKDYEKACEELSGGVELDPENDEMDKLFWEAMELKKK
;
A
#
# COMPACT_ATOMS: atom_id res chain seq x y z
N MET A 1 -13.41 -8.87 4.53
CA MET A 1 -13.26 -8.45 5.94
C MET A 1 -11.92 -7.77 6.24
N LEU A 2 -10.75 -8.36 5.92
CA LEU A 2 -9.45 -7.72 6.23
C LEU A 2 -9.13 -6.50 5.35
N ALA A 3 -9.35 -6.56 4.04
CA ALA A 3 -9.07 -5.42 3.15
C ALA A 3 -9.99 -4.22 3.39
N SER A 4 -11.28 -4.48 3.64
CA SER A 4 -12.25 -3.46 4.02
C SER A 4 -11.85 -2.79 5.34
N ARG A 5 -11.36 -3.56 6.32
CA ARG A 5 -10.90 -3.05 7.61
C ARG A 5 -9.59 -2.25 7.48
N SER A 6 -8.65 -2.72 6.67
CA SER A 6 -7.44 -1.97 6.32
C SER A 6 -7.79 -0.60 5.72
N ARG A 7 -8.77 -0.54 4.80
CA ARG A 7 -9.29 0.73 4.26
C ARG A 7 -9.81 1.67 5.35
N CYS A 8 -10.59 1.15 6.30
CA CYS A 8 -11.09 1.95 7.42
C CYS A 8 -9.94 2.49 8.28
N TRP A 9 -8.93 1.67 8.58
CA TRP A 9 -7.75 2.13 9.33
C TRP A 9 -6.97 3.22 8.61
N LEU A 10 -6.82 3.12 7.28
CA LEU A 10 -6.22 4.18 6.46
C LEU A 10 -6.99 5.50 6.56
N GLN A 11 -8.33 5.44 6.48
CA GLN A 11 -9.18 6.63 6.64
C GLN A 11 -9.13 7.22 8.06
N LEU A 12 -8.89 6.38 9.07
CA LEU A 12 -8.68 6.80 10.45
C LEU A 12 -7.25 7.28 10.73
N GLY A 13 -6.34 7.20 9.76
CA GLY A 13 -4.93 7.57 9.91
C GLY A 13 -4.08 6.57 10.69
N ASP A 14 -4.62 5.40 11.05
CA ASP A 14 -3.90 4.35 11.76
C ASP A 14 -3.15 3.45 10.78
N GLY A 15 -2.00 3.95 10.28
CA GLY A 15 -1.15 3.24 9.33
C GLY A 15 -0.65 1.89 9.85
N GLN A 16 -0.46 1.74 11.16
CA GLN A 16 0.07 0.51 11.74
C GLN A 16 -0.94 -0.64 11.68
N LYS A 17 -2.19 -0.40 12.08
CA LYS A 17 -3.26 -1.40 11.95
C LYS A 17 -3.60 -1.66 10.49
N ALA A 18 -3.60 -0.63 9.65
CA ALA A 18 -3.80 -0.79 8.21
C ALA A 18 -2.75 -1.72 7.59
N LEU A 19 -1.48 -1.57 7.99
CA LEU A 19 -0.35 -2.38 7.53
C LEU A 19 -0.48 -3.84 7.98
N GLU A 20 -0.89 -4.09 9.22
CA GLU A 20 -1.08 -5.45 9.72
C GLU A 20 -2.17 -6.18 8.93
N ASP A 21 -3.32 -5.53 8.71
CA ASP A 21 -4.42 -6.08 7.94
C ASP A 21 -4.04 -6.30 6.47
N ALA A 22 -3.38 -5.33 5.84
CA ALA A 22 -2.89 -5.46 4.47
C ALA A 22 -1.86 -6.57 4.32
N THR A 23 -0.98 -6.77 5.32
CA THR A 23 0.01 -7.86 5.32
C THR A 23 -0.67 -9.22 5.44
N ARG A 24 -1.71 -9.35 6.27
CA ARG A 24 -2.52 -10.58 6.33
C ARG A 24 -3.25 -10.84 5.01
N CYS A 25 -3.75 -9.80 4.34
CA CYS A 25 -4.33 -9.93 2.99
C CYS A 25 -3.30 -10.44 1.97
N LYS A 26 -2.11 -9.83 1.93
CA LYS A 26 -1.02 -10.25 1.03
C LYS A 26 -0.61 -11.70 1.24
N ARG A 27 -0.56 -12.17 2.50
CA ARG A 27 -0.27 -13.59 2.81
C ARG A 27 -1.34 -14.56 2.30
N ARG A 28 -2.59 -14.11 2.21
CA ARG A 28 -3.70 -14.94 1.71
C ARG A 28 -3.77 -14.93 0.18
N CYS A 29 -3.57 -13.75 -0.43
CA CYS A 29 -3.60 -13.55 -1.87
C CYS A 29 -2.38 -12.70 -2.28
N PRO A 30 -1.22 -13.32 -2.58
CA PRO A 30 0.02 -12.61 -2.88
C PRO A 30 0.01 -11.88 -4.24
N GLU A 31 -0.87 -12.31 -5.14
CA GLU A 31 -1.08 -11.73 -6.49
C GLU A 31 -2.20 -10.69 -6.52
N TRP A 32 -2.73 -10.31 -5.36
CA TRP A 32 -3.79 -9.30 -5.30
C TRP A 32 -3.20 -7.89 -5.24
N ALA A 33 -3.23 -7.18 -6.37
CA ALA A 33 -2.69 -5.82 -6.53
C ALA A 33 -3.25 -4.84 -5.48
N GLU A 34 -4.56 -4.90 -5.21
CA GLU A 34 -5.24 -4.07 -4.20
C GLU A 34 -4.67 -4.27 -2.78
N ALA A 35 -4.22 -5.47 -2.42
CA ALA A 35 -3.59 -5.71 -1.13
C ALA A 35 -2.23 -5.01 -1.04
N ARG A 36 -1.47 -4.96 -2.15
CA ARG A 36 -0.21 -4.21 -2.24
C ARG A 36 -0.45 -2.72 -2.19
N LEU A 37 -1.47 -2.20 -2.89
CA LEU A 37 -1.89 -0.79 -2.83
C LEU A 37 -2.14 -0.35 -1.38
N ARG A 38 -2.98 -1.10 -0.66
CA ARG A 38 -3.31 -0.79 0.75
C ARG A 38 -2.11 -0.86 1.67
N ARG A 39 -1.19 -1.79 1.41
CA ARG A 39 0.08 -1.90 2.16
C ARG A 39 0.97 -0.68 1.89
N GLY A 40 1.09 -0.26 0.64
CA GLY A 40 1.78 0.96 0.23
C GLY A 40 1.19 2.20 0.90
N GLN A 41 -0.15 2.38 0.87
CA GLN A 41 -0.85 3.46 1.56
C GLN A 41 -0.57 3.46 3.07
N ALA A 42 -0.56 2.29 3.71
CA ALA A 42 -0.26 2.17 5.12
C ALA A 42 1.20 2.57 5.44
N LEU A 43 2.14 2.16 4.59
CA LEU A 43 3.56 2.51 4.72
C LEU A 43 3.81 4.01 4.48
N MET A 44 3.08 4.62 3.54
CA MET A 44 3.08 6.07 3.32
C MET A 44 2.64 6.83 4.57
N LEU A 45 1.57 6.39 5.24
CA LEU A 45 1.14 6.99 6.52
C LEU A 45 2.17 6.81 7.63
N LEU A 46 2.89 5.69 7.64
CA LEU A 46 3.98 5.41 8.57
C LEU A 46 5.29 6.11 8.20
N LYS A 47 5.32 6.84 7.08
CA LYS A 47 6.52 7.50 6.51
C LYS A 47 7.66 6.53 6.16
N ASP A 48 7.34 5.26 5.98
CA ASP A 48 8.28 4.23 5.49
C ASP A 48 8.20 4.20 3.95
N TYR A 49 8.67 5.29 3.34
CA TYR A 49 8.57 5.48 1.88
C TYR A 49 9.38 4.45 1.11
N GLU A 50 10.48 3.96 1.69
CA GLU A 50 11.31 2.94 1.05
C GLU A 50 10.54 1.64 0.82
N LYS A 51 9.89 1.11 1.85
CA LYS A 51 9.05 -0.08 1.70
C LYS A 51 7.77 0.22 0.92
N ALA A 52 7.24 1.45 1.01
CA ALA A 52 6.07 1.83 0.22
C ALA A 52 6.37 1.71 -1.28
N CYS A 53 7.52 2.22 -1.74
CA CYS A 53 7.93 2.11 -3.14
C CYS A 53 8.04 0.65 -3.60
N GLU A 54 8.64 -0.23 -2.81
CA GLU A 54 8.79 -1.66 -3.16
C GLU A 54 7.43 -2.37 -3.29
N GLU A 55 6.49 -2.07 -2.39
CA GLU A 55 5.17 -2.66 -2.43
C GLU A 55 4.34 -2.13 -3.61
N LEU A 56 4.44 -0.84 -3.88
CA LEU A 56 3.72 -0.20 -4.98
C LEU A 56 4.29 -0.60 -6.33
N SER A 57 5.62 -0.68 -6.49
CA SER A 57 6.25 -1.13 -7.74
C SER A 57 5.79 -2.54 -8.09
N GLY A 58 5.81 -3.46 -7.12
CA GLY A 58 5.31 -4.81 -7.34
C GLY A 58 3.80 -4.87 -7.55
N GLY A 59 3.03 -3.88 -7.07
CA GLY A 59 1.61 -3.80 -7.36
C GLY A 59 1.34 -3.32 -8.79
N VAL A 60 2.11 -2.34 -9.28
CA VAL A 60 1.99 -1.80 -10.65
C VAL A 60 2.34 -2.88 -11.67
N GLU A 61 3.30 -3.75 -11.36
CA GLU A 61 3.61 -4.92 -12.19
C GLU A 61 2.44 -5.92 -12.28
N LEU A 62 1.60 -6.01 -11.24
CA LEU A 62 0.44 -6.91 -11.23
C LEU A 62 -0.80 -6.28 -11.89
N ASP A 63 -0.98 -4.97 -11.72
CA ASP A 63 -2.11 -4.21 -12.24
C ASP A 63 -1.62 -2.84 -12.74
N PRO A 64 -1.06 -2.79 -13.97
CA PRO A 64 -0.51 -1.56 -14.54
C PRO A 64 -1.59 -0.55 -14.93
N GLU A 65 -2.85 -0.95 -14.98
CA GLU A 65 -3.98 -0.05 -15.27
C GLU A 65 -4.44 0.72 -14.02
N ASN A 66 -3.85 0.44 -12.85
CA ASN A 66 -4.20 1.08 -11.60
C ASN A 66 -3.55 2.47 -11.45
N ASP A 67 -4.21 3.49 -12.00
CA ASP A 67 -3.78 4.89 -11.92
C ASP A 67 -3.54 5.38 -10.49
N GLU A 68 -4.30 4.90 -9.50
CA GLU A 68 -4.12 5.29 -8.09
C GLU A 68 -2.78 4.78 -7.57
N MET A 69 -2.42 3.55 -7.92
CA MET A 69 -1.18 2.94 -7.49
C MET A 69 0.05 3.59 -8.11
N ASP A 70 0.01 3.88 -9.41
CA ASP A 70 1.12 4.56 -10.10
C ASP A 70 1.35 5.96 -9.51
N LYS A 71 0.29 6.73 -9.28
CA LYS A 71 0.39 8.05 -8.61
C LYS A 71 1.02 7.94 -7.23
N LEU A 72 0.56 6.98 -6.42
CA LEU A 72 1.08 6.78 -5.07
C LEU A 72 2.55 6.34 -5.09
N PHE A 73 2.97 5.56 -6.09
CA PHE A 73 4.36 5.15 -6.28
C PHE A 73 5.26 6.36 -6.55
N TRP A 74 4.86 7.23 -7.47
CA TRP A 74 5.61 8.45 -7.76
C TRP A 74 5.68 9.38 -6.55
N GLU A 75 4.56 9.54 -5.83
CA GLU A 75 4.52 10.31 -4.59
C GLU A 75 5.48 9.74 -3.54
N ALA A 76 5.49 8.42 -3.34
CA ALA A 76 6.41 7.74 -2.43
C ALA A 76 7.88 7.98 -2.82
N MET A 77 8.19 7.93 -4.12
CA MET A 77 9.53 8.17 -4.66
C MET A 77 10.00 9.61 -4.46
N GLU A 78 9.10 10.59 -4.59
CA GLU A 78 9.41 11.99 -4.30
C GLU A 78 9.63 12.23 -2.79
N LEU A 79 8.77 11.66 -1.95
CA LEU A 79 8.89 11.77 -0.50
C LEU A 79 10.14 11.08 0.04
N LYS A 80 10.58 9.97 -0.58
CA LYS A 80 11.84 9.30 -0.25
C LYS A 80 13.07 10.19 -0.49
N LYS A 81 12.99 11.16 -1.42
CA LYS A 81 14.11 12.07 -1.77
C LYS A 81 14.15 13.34 -0.92
N LYS A 82 13.10 13.62 -0.14
CA LYS A 82 13.01 14.77 0.78
C LYS A 82 13.56 14.43 2.16
#